data_AF-A0A960Q970-F1
#
_entry.id   AF-A0A960Q970-F1
#
_cell.length_a   1.000
_cell.length_b   1.000
_cell.length_c   1.000
_cell.angle_alpha   90.00
_cell.angle_beta   90.00
_cell.angle_gamma   90.00
#
_symmetry.space_group_name_H-M   'P 1'
#
loop_
_entity.id
_entity.type
_entity.pdbx_description
1 polymer ?
#
loop_
_entity_poly.entity_id
_entity_poly.type
_entity_poly.pdbx_seq_one_letter_code
_entity_poly.pdbx_strand_id
1 'polypeptide(L)'
;MTLEIAVLFVILLAMAVMFFTELLPVDLTAFLGLLGLIYLGYLTPDEGFSGFSSPAVITMLSIFFLTGAIVNTGLGDMLATRLYKLVGGNELYMIMAIMLVGGILSAFIFNIAATAVLMPAVSSLARHSRISPSRLLMPLCFATVLGGTITMVGTPPNILAADILTKAGFESFSLFSFAPIGLTLLVVGMLYMLFIGRKGLPVRDLSSEFQQRGNLAQTYQLQENLFAIRVPEDSLLVGKSLRDTHLGISFGVHVLAVKRGSKQMTAPEPDFLIDANDLLMVQGNLGHLQELLRVQGVSLGSKDTSFLEETEALAVCLARLGPNHPWIGQSAYQLKLRTQYHLTLAAIRRKEEYIHDNFSREILKLGDELLLVGGPAEIKNLYSDPQLKIVGQHKTAMNYLRARTVALKVPAGSELDGLSLKESKLGQLVGVTVVAVNREGHLKLVQDASFQLQADDQLVVCGDLDKVRNLLDLGQISIETDVAQNQLMTDEVGMVEVTLAPRSRAAGKNLAELKFRDKFGVQVIGLWREGHALLSQFAYTPLKIGDAMLVQGSWQKIRLLGMDPDFVVLSTGAHAVRRPKKAGLAFLALLLMITLVLFG
;
A
#
# COMPACT_ATOMS: atom_id res chain seq x y z
N MET A 1 -40.34 -39.88 -37.35
CA MET A 1 -40.15 -38.46 -36.99
C MET A 1 -40.41 -37.64 -38.23
N THR A 2 -41.15 -36.53 -38.14
CA THR A 2 -41.30 -35.61 -39.28
C THR A 2 -39.99 -34.87 -39.52
N LEU A 3 -39.76 -34.41 -40.75
CA LEU A 3 -38.56 -33.63 -41.11
C LEU A 3 -38.42 -32.39 -40.21
N GLU A 4 -39.55 -31.74 -39.91
CA GLU A 4 -39.65 -30.57 -39.04
C GLU A 4 -39.16 -30.86 -37.61
N ILE A 5 -39.59 -31.97 -37.02
CA ILE A 5 -39.16 -32.38 -35.68
C ILE A 5 -37.65 -32.69 -35.68
N ALA A 6 -37.13 -33.34 -36.74
CA ALA A 6 -35.70 -33.63 -36.84
C ALA A 6 -34.85 -32.35 -36.94
N VAL A 7 -35.27 -31.37 -37.75
CA VAL A 7 -34.61 -30.06 -37.86
C VAL A 7 -34.63 -29.31 -36.53
N LEU A 8 -35.76 -29.30 -35.83
CA LEU A 8 -35.88 -28.69 -34.51
C LEU A 8 -34.92 -29.32 -33.50
N PHE A 9 -34.82 -30.65 -33.44
CA PHE A 9 -33.89 -31.34 -32.55
C PHE A 9 -32.43 -31.03 -32.87
N VAL A 10 -32.07 -30.90 -34.15
CA VAL A 10 -30.70 -30.51 -34.55
C VAL A 10 -30.39 -29.09 -34.07
N ILE A 11 -31.33 -28.15 -34.23
CA ILE A 11 -31.15 -26.77 -33.75
C ILE A 11 -31.02 -26.74 -32.22
N LEU A 12 -31.90 -27.44 -31.51
CA LEU A 12 -31.85 -27.51 -30.04
C LEU A 12 -30.55 -28.16 -29.54
N LEU A 13 -30.09 -29.23 -30.20
CA LEU A 13 -28.83 -29.88 -29.86
C LEU A 13 -27.63 -28.95 -30.13
N ALA A 14 -27.64 -28.25 -31.27
CA ALA A 14 -26.60 -27.27 -31.59
C ALA A 14 -26.57 -26.12 -30.56
N MET A 15 -27.74 -25.59 -30.19
CA MET A 15 -27.86 -24.58 -29.13
C MET A 15 -27.35 -25.12 -27.78
N ALA A 16 -27.72 -26.33 -27.40
CA ALA A 16 -27.24 -26.96 -26.16
C ALA A 16 -25.72 -27.11 -26.16
N VAL A 17 -25.13 -27.60 -27.24
CA VAL A 17 -23.66 -27.71 -27.38
C VAL A 17 -23.00 -26.33 -27.31
N MET A 18 -23.57 -25.31 -27.96
CA MET A 18 -23.06 -23.94 -27.91
C MET A 18 -23.16 -23.32 -26.51
N PHE A 19 -24.22 -23.61 -25.75
CA PHE A 19 -24.35 -23.21 -24.35
C PHE A 19 -23.32 -23.89 -23.45
N PHE A 20 -23.07 -25.19 -23.63
CA PHE A 20 -22.08 -25.92 -22.83
C PHE A 20 -20.63 -25.54 -23.16
N THR A 21 -20.34 -25.25 -24.43
CA THR A 21 -18.99 -24.90 -24.88
C THR A 21 -18.67 -23.42 -24.71
N GLU A 22 -19.69 -22.57 -24.52
CA GLU A 22 -19.59 -21.10 -24.41
C GLU A 22 -18.72 -20.47 -25.52
N LEU A 23 -18.66 -21.10 -26.71
CA LEU A 23 -17.87 -20.61 -27.86
C LEU A 23 -18.33 -19.22 -28.33
N LEU A 24 -19.63 -18.96 -28.17
CA LEU A 24 -20.23 -17.65 -28.33
C LEU A 24 -20.90 -17.26 -27.00
N PRO A 25 -21.00 -15.95 -26.68
CA PRO A 25 -21.78 -15.49 -25.53
C PRO A 25 -23.17 -16.12 -25.50
N VAL A 26 -23.63 -16.52 -24.31
CA VAL A 26 -24.91 -17.21 -24.11
C VAL A 26 -26.07 -16.40 -24.73
N ASP A 27 -26.05 -15.08 -24.57
CA ASP A 27 -27.06 -14.18 -25.14
C ASP A 27 -27.08 -14.23 -26.68
N LEU A 28 -25.90 -14.24 -27.31
CA LEU A 28 -25.76 -14.32 -28.76
C LEU A 28 -26.21 -15.69 -29.27
N THR A 29 -25.87 -16.76 -28.56
CA THR A 29 -26.30 -18.13 -28.88
C THR A 29 -27.83 -18.25 -28.84
N ALA A 30 -28.47 -17.71 -27.80
CA ALA A 30 -29.92 -17.67 -27.69
C ALA A 30 -30.57 -16.87 -28.83
N PHE A 31 -30.00 -15.71 -29.17
CA PHE A 31 -30.52 -14.85 -30.23
C PHE A 31 -30.37 -15.48 -31.63
N LEU A 32 -29.22 -16.12 -31.91
CA LEU A 32 -28.98 -16.84 -33.16
C LEU A 32 -29.91 -18.05 -33.29
N GLY A 33 -30.15 -18.77 -32.21
CA GLY A 33 -31.12 -19.86 -32.17
C GLY A 33 -32.54 -19.38 -32.51
N LEU A 34 -32.98 -18.30 -31.88
CA LEU A 34 -34.28 -17.67 -32.15
C LEU A 34 -34.40 -17.21 -33.61
N LEU A 35 -33.39 -16.47 -34.11
CA LEU A 35 -33.36 -16.02 -35.51
C LEU A 35 -33.35 -17.19 -36.50
N GLY A 36 -32.65 -18.27 -36.17
CA GLY A 36 -32.64 -19.50 -36.96
C GLY A 36 -34.04 -20.11 -37.07
N LEU A 37 -34.78 -20.18 -35.96
CA LEU A 37 -36.16 -20.69 -35.96
C LEU A 37 -37.12 -19.79 -36.76
N ILE A 38 -36.97 -18.46 -36.66
CA ILE A 38 -37.78 -17.51 -37.44
C ILE A 38 -37.43 -17.60 -38.93
N TYR A 39 -36.15 -17.63 -39.28
CA TYR A 39 -35.69 -17.68 -40.67
C TYR A 39 -36.14 -18.97 -41.38
N LEU A 40 -36.13 -20.09 -40.66
CA LEU A 40 -36.61 -21.38 -41.17
C LEU A 40 -38.15 -21.48 -41.22
N GLY A 41 -38.87 -20.47 -40.74
CA GLY A 41 -40.34 -20.41 -40.75
C GLY A 41 -41.02 -21.27 -39.68
N TYR A 42 -40.28 -21.76 -38.68
CA TYR A 42 -40.85 -22.52 -37.55
C TYR A 42 -41.50 -21.62 -36.50
N LEU A 43 -41.12 -20.34 -36.46
CA LEU A 43 -41.73 -19.31 -35.63
C LEU A 43 -42.03 -18.09 -36.47
N THR A 44 -43.19 -17.47 -36.24
CA THR A 44 -43.42 -16.11 -36.74
C THR A 44 -42.57 -15.09 -35.96
N PRO A 45 -42.27 -13.91 -36.52
CA PRO A 45 -41.58 -12.85 -35.78
C PRO A 45 -42.30 -12.49 -34.47
N ASP A 46 -43.64 -12.40 -34.50
CA ASP A 46 -44.43 -12.07 -33.31
C ASP A 46 -44.31 -13.13 -32.22
N GLU A 47 -44.39 -14.42 -32.58
CA GLU A 47 -44.19 -15.53 -31.64
C GLU A 47 -42.77 -15.53 -31.08
N GLY A 48 -41.77 -15.30 -31.94
CA GLY A 48 -40.37 -15.29 -31.54
C GLY A 48 -40.02 -14.16 -30.57
N PHE A 49 -40.60 -12.98 -30.75
CA PHE A 49 -40.34 -11.82 -29.87
C PHE A 49 -41.29 -11.74 -28.64
N SER A 50 -42.37 -12.52 -28.60
CA SER A 50 -43.34 -12.53 -27.48
C SER A 50 -42.72 -12.81 -26.11
N GLY A 51 -41.62 -13.57 -26.06
CA GLY A 51 -40.90 -13.89 -24.82
C GLY A 51 -40.24 -12.68 -24.14
N PHE A 52 -39.87 -11.66 -24.91
CA PHE A 52 -39.21 -10.44 -24.39
C PHE A 52 -40.18 -9.54 -23.60
N SER A 53 -41.48 -9.63 -23.88
CA SER A 53 -42.54 -8.92 -23.14
C SER A 53 -43.11 -9.70 -21.96
N SER A 54 -42.50 -10.84 -21.58
CA SER A 54 -43.01 -11.63 -20.46
C SER A 54 -42.92 -10.88 -19.12
N PRO A 55 -43.92 -11.04 -18.23
CA PRO A 55 -43.86 -10.50 -16.87
C PRO A 55 -42.58 -10.89 -16.11
N ALA A 56 -42.05 -12.09 -16.38
CA ALA A 56 -40.78 -12.55 -15.83
C ALA A 56 -39.60 -11.64 -16.22
N VAL A 57 -39.49 -11.25 -17.50
CA VAL A 57 -38.41 -10.36 -17.98
C VAL A 57 -38.52 -8.98 -17.34
N ILE A 58 -39.74 -8.42 -17.23
CA ILE A 58 -39.99 -7.12 -16.59
C ILE A 58 -39.62 -7.18 -15.09
N THR A 59 -39.98 -8.26 -14.42
CA THR A 59 -39.62 -8.50 -13.02
C THR A 59 -38.11 -8.57 -12.83
N MET A 60 -37.42 -9.33 -13.68
CA MET A 60 -35.96 -9.46 -13.66
C MET A 60 -35.26 -8.10 -13.87
N LEU A 61 -35.72 -7.32 -14.85
CA LEU A 61 -35.19 -5.98 -15.14
C LEU A 61 -35.39 -5.01 -13.97
N SER A 62 -36.55 -5.08 -13.30
CA SER A 62 -36.84 -4.26 -12.11
C SER A 62 -35.92 -4.61 -10.93
N ILE A 63 -35.69 -5.91 -10.69
CA ILE A 63 -34.75 -6.39 -9.68
C ILE A 63 -33.32 -5.95 -10.01
N PHE A 64 -32.92 -5.93 -11.29
CA PHE A 64 -31.61 -5.41 -11.71
C PHE A 64 -31.44 -3.92 -11.37
N PHE A 65 -32.47 -3.09 -11.58
CA PHE A 65 -32.40 -1.68 -11.18
C PHE A 65 -32.29 -1.51 -9.67
N LEU A 66 -33.07 -2.27 -8.89
CA LEU A 66 -32.98 -2.25 -7.43
C LEU A 66 -31.60 -2.70 -6.94
N THR A 67 -31.09 -3.77 -7.54
CA THR A 67 -29.76 -4.31 -7.28
C THR A 67 -28.68 -3.28 -7.58
N GLY A 68 -28.76 -2.61 -8.74
CA GLY A 68 -27.87 -1.51 -9.10
C GLY A 68 -27.96 -0.34 -8.11
N ALA A 69 -29.14 -0.03 -7.58
CA ALA A 69 -29.30 0.99 -6.54
C ALA A 69 -28.61 0.59 -5.23
N ILE A 70 -28.69 -0.67 -4.82
CA ILE A 70 -28.03 -1.18 -3.61
C ILE A 70 -26.50 -1.13 -3.75
N VAL A 71 -25.97 -1.56 -4.90
CA VAL A 71 -24.55 -1.50 -5.23
C VAL A 71 -24.06 -0.04 -5.23
N ASN A 72 -24.75 0.85 -5.93
CA ASN A 72 -24.32 2.25 -6.11
C ASN A 72 -24.48 3.14 -4.87
N THR A 73 -25.36 2.76 -3.93
CA THR A 73 -25.55 3.53 -2.68
C THR A 73 -24.57 3.15 -1.59
N GLY A 74 -23.80 2.06 -1.76
CA GLY A 74 -22.82 1.62 -0.76
C GLY A 74 -23.43 0.97 0.47
N LEU A 75 -24.70 0.52 0.39
CA LEU A 75 -25.37 -0.20 1.48
C LEU A 75 -24.56 -1.43 1.92
N GLY A 76 -23.85 -2.07 0.98
CA GLY A 76 -22.89 -3.15 1.25
C GLY A 76 -21.79 -2.80 2.24
N ASP A 77 -21.20 -1.61 2.14
CA ASP A 77 -20.15 -1.18 3.08
C ASP A 77 -20.72 -0.91 4.46
N MET A 78 -21.95 -0.38 4.54
CA MET A 78 -22.60 -0.14 5.84
C MET A 78 -22.88 -1.46 6.57
N LEU A 79 -23.32 -2.48 5.83
CA LEU A 79 -23.52 -3.83 6.36
C LEU A 79 -22.19 -4.45 6.80
N ALA A 80 -21.11 -4.25 6.03
CA ALA A 80 -19.75 -4.68 6.34
C ALA A 80 -19.21 -4.17 7.67
N THR A 81 -19.32 -2.85 7.88
CA THR A 81 -18.75 -2.20 9.05
C THR A 81 -19.53 -2.60 10.32
N ARG A 82 -20.84 -2.83 10.19
CA ARG A 82 -21.65 -3.40 11.28
C ARG A 82 -21.31 -4.86 11.56
N LEU A 83 -21.10 -5.66 10.52
CA LEU A 83 -20.63 -7.05 10.63
C LEU A 83 -19.32 -7.13 11.43
N TYR A 84 -18.33 -6.30 11.12
CA TYR A 84 -17.05 -6.27 11.86
C TYR A 84 -17.25 -5.98 13.35
N LYS A 85 -18.07 -4.97 13.69
CA LYS A 85 -18.35 -4.60 15.08
C LYS A 85 -19.05 -5.69 15.89
N LEU A 86 -19.84 -6.54 15.23
CA LEU A 86 -20.61 -7.61 15.89
C LEU A 86 -19.78 -8.89 16.12
N VAL A 87 -18.74 -9.12 15.33
CA VAL A 87 -18.11 -10.43 15.19
C VAL A 87 -16.68 -10.50 15.76
N GLY A 88 -15.96 -9.37 15.82
CA GLY A 88 -14.58 -9.34 16.33
C GLY A 88 -13.58 -10.06 15.43
N GLY A 89 -12.52 -10.65 16.01
CA GLY A 89 -11.37 -11.23 15.29
C GLY A 89 -11.39 -12.75 15.08
N ASN A 90 -12.47 -13.45 15.45
CA ASN A 90 -12.52 -14.91 15.36
C ASN A 90 -13.09 -15.37 13.99
N GLU A 91 -12.25 -16.10 13.24
CA GLU A 91 -12.54 -16.61 11.89
C GLU A 91 -13.88 -17.38 11.80
N LEU A 92 -14.24 -18.15 12.83
CA LEU A 92 -15.45 -18.97 12.79
C LEU A 92 -16.72 -18.11 12.84
N TYR A 93 -16.72 -17.08 13.68
CA TYR A 93 -17.84 -16.13 13.75
C TYR A 93 -17.92 -15.25 12.49
N MET A 94 -16.78 -14.95 11.85
CA MET A 94 -16.76 -14.26 10.56
C MET A 94 -17.41 -15.09 9.47
N ILE A 95 -17.05 -16.38 9.36
CA ILE A 95 -17.66 -17.28 8.39
C ILE A 95 -19.17 -17.36 8.62
N MET A 96 -19.62 -17.57 9.86
CA MET A 96 -21.06 -17.60 10.19
C MET A 96 -21.78 -16.31 9.78
N ALA A 97 -21.23 -15.16 10.15
CA ALA A 97 -21.87 -13.88 9.92
C ALA A 97 -21.90 -13.50 8.43
N ILE A 98 -20.82 -13.77 7.70
CA ILE A 98 -20.77 -13.58 6.25
C ILE A 98 -21.78 -14.49 5.56
N MET A 99 -21.87 -15.76 5.97
CA MET A 99 -22.81 -16.69 5.35
C MET A 99 -24.27 -16.32 5.65
N LEU A 100 -24.56 -15.86 6.87
CA LEU A 100 -25.89 -15.41 7.25
C LEU A 100 -26.28 -14.15 6.46
N VAL A 101 -25.44 -13.11 6.46
CA VAL A 101 -25.74 -11.85 5.78
C VAL A 101 -25.76 -12.04 4.26
N GLY A 102 -24.80 -12.78 3.70
CA GLY A 102 -24.76 -13.09 2.27
C GLY A 102 -25.96 -13.93 1.81
N GLY A 103 -26.36 -14.92 2.61
CA GLY A 103 -27.52 -15.75 2.33
C GLY A 103 -28.82 -14.97 2.37
N ILE A 104 -29.06 -14.19 3.43
CA ILE A 104 -30.26 -13.35 3.56
C ILE A 104 -30.31 -12.29 2.45
N LEU A 105 -29.18 -11.62 2.16
CA LEU A 105 -29.14 -10.61 1.11
C LEU A 105 -29.43 -11.23 -0.26
N SER A 106 -28.85 -12.39 -0.56
CA SER A 106 -29.08 -13.09 -1.82
C SER A 106 -30.47 -13.73 -1.93
N ALA A 107 -31.19 -13.89 -0.83
CA ALA A 107 -32.58 -14.31 -0.87
C ALA A 107 -33.48 -13.26 -1.56
N PHE A 108 -33.04 -12.01 -1.70
CA PHE A 108 -33.83 -10.94 -2.33
C PHE A 108 -33.11 -10.25 -3.50
N ILE A 109 -31.85 -10.59 -3.74
CA ILE A 109 -30.98 -10.01 -4.76
C ILE A 109 -30.26 -11.16 -5.48
N PHE A 110 -30.02 -11.02 -6.78
CA PHE A 110 -29.26 -12.03 -7.52
C PHE A 110 -27.89 -12.30 -6.88
N ASN A 111 -27.51 -13.57 -6.84
CA ASN A 111 -26.27 -14.07 -6.24
C ASN A 111 -25.01 -13.31 -6.69
N ILE A 112 -24.88 -12.97 -7.97
CA ILE A 112 -23.74 -12.19 -8.52
C ILE A 112 -23.66 -10.83 -7.84
N ALA A 113 -24.79 -10.16 -7.70
CA ALA A 113 -24.81 -8.83 -7.14
C ALA A 113 -24.72 -8.81 -5.61
N ALA A 114 -25.38 -9.73 -4.91
CA ALA A 114 -25.17 -9.90 -3.47
C ALA A 114 -23.69 -10.17 -3.15
N THR A 115 -23.03 -10.98 -3.98
CA THR A 115 -21.58 -11.23 -3.89
C THR A 115 -20.79 -9.95 -4.17
N ALA A 116 -21.08 -9.22 -5.24
CA ALA A 116 -20.38 -7.98 -5.58
C ALA A 116 -20.54 -6.88 -4.50
N VAL A 117 -21.71 -6.80 -3.87
CA VAL A 117 -22.00 -5.87 -2.76
C VAL A 117 -21.15 -6.20 -1.53
N LEU A 118 -20.98 -7.48 -1.22
CA LEU A 118 -20.30 -7.96 -0.02
C LEU A 118 -18.81 -8.31 -0.24
N MET A 119 -18.34 -8.44 -1.48
CA MET A 119 -16.94 -8.79 -1.76
C MET A 119 -15.95 -7.74 -1.23
N PRO A 120 -16.16 -6.41 -1.39
CA PRO A 120 -15.25 -5.41 -0.84
C PRO A 120 -15.24 -5.43 0.69
N ALA A 121 -16.41 -5.61 1.29
CA ALA A 121 -16.62 -5.76 2.72
C ALA A 121 -15.83 -6.93 3.30
N VAL A 122 -16.02 -8.12 2.72
CA VAL A 122 -15.36 -9.35 3.13
C VAL A 122 -13.86 -9.30 2.86
N SER A 123 -13.43 -8.65 1.77
CA SER A 123 -12.00 -8.45 1.48
C SER A 123 -11.32 -7.49 2.46
N SER A 124 -12.01 -6.42 2.87
CA SER A 124 -11.55 -5.51 3.91
C SER A 124 -11.45 -6.22 5.27
N LEU A 125 -12.47 -7.03 5.60
CA LEU A 125 -12.51 -7.83 6.81
C LEU A 125 -11.37 -8.85 6.88
N ALA A 126 -11.11 -9.56 5.77
CA ALA A 126 -9.99 -10.47 5.63
C ALA A 126 -8.64 -9.75 5.89
N ARG A 127 -8.49 -8.53 5.35
CA ARG A 127 -7.28 -7.71 5.49
C ARG A 127 -7.04 -7.26 6.93
N HIS A 128 -8.06 -6.69 7.58
CA HIS A 128 -7.95 -6.22 8.96
C HIS A 128 -7.70 -7.36 9.95
N SER A 129 -8.26 -8.54 9.69
CA SER A 129 -8.10 -9.71 10.56
C SER A 129 -6.94 -10.63 10.17
N ARG A 130 -6.12 -10.26 9.17
CA ARG A 130 -4.99 -11.05 8.65
C ARG A 130 -5.36 -12.50 8.28
N ILE A 131 -6.58 -12.69 7.75
CA ILE A 131 -7.07 -13.97 7.24
C ILE A 131 -6.96 -13.94 5.72
N SER A 132 -6.54 -15.04 5.08
CA SER A 132 -6.49 -15.11 3.62
C SER A 132 -7.88 -14.86 3.00
N PRO A 133 -8.05 -13.96 2.01
CA PRO A 133 -9.36 -13.62 1.44
C PRO A 133 -10.18 -14.83 0.99
N SER A 134 -9.55 -15.84 0.39
CA SER A 134 -10.22 -17.08 -0.06
C SER A 134 -11.00 -17.79 1.05
N ARG A 135 -10.54 -17.71 2.30
CA ARG A 135 -11.21 -18.33 3.46
C ARG A 135 -12.51 -17.65 3.87
N LEU A 136 -12.73 -16.41 3.45
CA LEU A 136 -13.96 -15.67 3.71
C LEU A 136 -14.80 -15.44 2.44
N LEU A 137 -14.16 -15.27 1.28
CA LEU A 137 -14.81 -15.10 -0.01
C LEU A 137 -15.48 -16.38 -0.51
N MET A 138 -14.91 -17.56 -0.28
CA MET A 138 -15.56 -18.83 -0.64
C MET A 138 -16.84 -19.06 0.18
N PRO A 139 -16.86 -18.92 1.52
CA PRO A 139 -18.09 -18.92 2.29
C PRO A 139 -19.13 -17.92 1.79
N LEU A 140 -18.71 -16.70 1.42
CA LEU A 140 -19.61 -15.72 0.80
C LEU A 140 -20.25 -16.28 -0.48
N CYS A 141 -19.46 -16.86 -1.39
CA CYS A 141 -19.97 -17.43 -2.64
C CYS A 141 -20.96 -18.56 -2.39
N PHE A 142 -20.66 -19.48 -1.48
CA PHE A 142 -21.61 -20.54 -1.10
C PHE A 142 -22.89 -19.96 -0.51
N ALA A 143 -22.78 -18.97 0.37
CA ALA A 143 -23.92 -18.34 0.98
C ALA A 143 -24.82 -17.61 0.00
N THR A 144 -24.26 -16.88 -0.97
CA THR A 144 -25.06 -16.17 -1.97
C THR A 144 -25.72 -17.14 -2.94
N VAL A 145 -25.03 -18.21 -3.36
CA VAL A 145 -25.64 -19.25 -4.20
C VAL A 145 -26.78 -19.97 -3.48
N LEU A 146 -26.56 -20.42 -2.23
CA LEU A 146 -27.58 -21.14 -1.45
C LEU A 146 -28.72 -20.20 -1.02
N GLY A 147 -28.41 -18.97 -0.62
CA GLY A 147 -29.38 -17.97 -0.23
C GLY A 147 -30.34 -17.58 -1.36
N GLY A 148 -29.85 -17.52 -2.60
CA GLY A 148 -30.68 -17.27 -3.78
C GLY A 148 -31.78 -18.31 -4.01
N THR A 149 -31.68 -19.49 -3.40
CA THR A 149 -32.70 -20.55 -3.50
C THR A 149 -33.85 -20.40 -2.50
N ILE A 150 -33.76 -19.46 -1.55
CA ILE A 150 -34.76 -19.29 -0.49
C ILE A 150 -36.07 -18.69 -1.02
N THR A 151 -35.99 -17.78 -2.00
CA THR A 151 -37.18 -17.12 -2.55
C THR A 151 -37.29 -17.34 -4.05
N MET A 152 -38.49 -17.11 -4.58
CA MET A 152 -38.71 -17.09 -6.02
C MET A 152 -37.88 -15.99 -6.73
N VAL A 153 -37.64 -14.86 -6.06
CA VAL A 153 -36.96 -13.69 -6.63
C VAL A 153 -35.43 -13.86 -6.65
N GLY A 154 -34.88 -14.68 -5.76
CA GLY A 154 -33.43 -14.81 -5.57
C GLY A 154 -32.67 -15.35 -6.79
N THR A 155 -33.32 -16.12 -7.67
CA THR A 155 -32.69 -16.63 -8.89
C THR A 155 -33.62 -16.60 -10.12
N PRO A 156 -33.09 -16.27 -11.33
CA PRO A 156 -33.89 -16.21 -12.55
C PRO A 156 -34.64 -17.51 -12.93
N PRO A 157 -34.08 -18.73 -12.73
CA PRO A 157 -34.81 -19.97 -13.04
C PRO A 157 -36.12 -20.12 -12.26
N ASN A 158 -36.19 -19.65 -11.01
CA ASN A 158 -37.41 -19.72 -10.21
C ASN A 158 -38.52 -18.81 -10.77
N ILE A 159 -38.16 -17.61 -11.21
CA ILE A 159 -39.07 -16.67 -11.88
C ILE A 159 -39.59 -17.27 -13.20
N LEU A 160 -38.69 -17.88 -13.98
CA LEU A 160 -39.07 -18.51 -15.25
C LEU A 160 -40.01 -19.71 -15.04
N ALA A 161 -39.73 -20.55 -14.03
CA ALA A 161 -40.60 -21.67 -13.68
C ALA A 161 -42.00 -21.19 -13.26
N ALA A 162 -42.08 -20.11 -12.47
CA ALA A 162 -43.34 -19.48 -12.07
C ALA A 162 -44.14 -18.93 -13.27
N ASP A 163 -43.47 -18.29 -14.23
CA ASP A 163 -44.10 -17.79 -15.46
C ASP A 163 -44.62 -18.92 -16.35
N ILE A 164 -43.85 -20.00 -16.50
CA ILE A 164 -44.27 -21.18 -17.26
C ILE A 164 -45.50 -21.85 -16.64
N LEU A 165 -45.54 -22.00 -15.31
CA LEU A 165 -46.71 -22.54 -14.60
C LEU A 165 -47.96 -21.67 -14.83
N THR A 166 -47.80 -20.36 -14.71
CA THR A 166 -48.89 -19.40 -14.92
C THR A 166 -49.43 -19.48 -16.36
N LYS A 167 -48.53 -19.57 -17.35
CA LYS A 167 -48.90 -19.75 -18.77
C LYS A 167 -49.58 -21.09 -19.05
N ALA A 168 -49.22 -22.13 -18.30
CA ALA A 168 -49.87 -23.44 -18.37
C ALA A 168 -51.23 -23.49 -17.63
N GLY A 169 -51.66 -22.38 -17.01
CA GLY A 169 -52.94 -22.27 -16.30
C GLY A 169 -52.92 -22.78 -14.86
N PHE A 170 -51.73 -23.04 -14.29
CA PHE A 170 -51.57 -23.43 -12.89
C PHE A 170 -51.35 -22.20 -12.00
N GLU A 171 -51.62 -22.37 -10.69
CA GLU A 171 -51.23 -21.37 -9.70
C GLU A 171 -49.71 -21.20 -9.69
N SER A 172 -49.28 -19.93 -9.65
CA SER A 172 -47.87 -19.58 -9.57
C SER A 172 -47.31 -19.88 -8.17
N PHE A 173 -45.98 -19.94 -8.06
CA PHE A 173 -45.35 -20.03 -6.74
C PHE A 173 -45.63 -18.78 -5.90
N SER A 174 -45.64 -18.91 -4.59
CA SER A 174 -45.55 -17.76 -3.68
C SER A 174 -44.09 -17.36 -3.46
N LEU A 175 -43.84 -16.15 -2.96
CA LEU A 175 -42.48 -15.65 -2.73
C LEU A 175 -41.60 -16.63 -1.94
N PHE A 176 -42.18 -17.29 -0.93
CA PHE A 176 -41.50 -18.19 0.00
C PHE A 176 -41.80 -19.68 -0.23
N SER A 177 -42.37 -20.08 -1.38
CA SER A 177 -42.60 -21.50 -1.67
C SER A 177 -41.33 -22.35 -1.59
N PHE A 178 -40.18 -21.76 -1.92
CA PHE A 178 -38.87 -22.42 -1.88
C PHE A 178 -38.17 -22.32 -0.52
N ALA A 179 -38.68 -21.53 0.42
CA ALA A 179 -37.98 -21.18 1.66
C ALA A 179 -37.65 -22.39 2.55
N PRO A 180 -38.51 -23.42 2.71
CA PRO A 180 -38.15 -24.59 3.51
C PRO A 180 -36.91 -25.29 2.97
N ILE A 181 -36.86 -25.52 1.65
CA ILE A 181 -35.74 -26.19 0.99
C ILE A 181 -34.51 -25.29 1.00
N GLY A 182 -34.64 -24.03 0.60
CA GLY A 182 -33.52 -23.09 0.54
C GLY A 182 -32.90 -22.81 1.91
N LEU A 183 -33.71 -22.71 2.97
CA LEU A 183 -33.20 -22.53 4.33
C LEU A 183 -32.48 -23.78 4.83
N THR A 184 -33.02 -24.99 4.55
CA THR A 184 -32.32 -26.24 4.85
C THR A 184 -30.97 -26.30 4.13
N LEU A 185 -30.93 -25.97 2.84
CA LEU A 185 -29.69 -25.94 2.06
C LEU A 185 -28.68 -24.92 2.59
N LEU A 186 -29.14 -23.72 2.96
CA LEU A 186 -28.27 -22.69 3.55
C LEU A 186 -27.70 -23.14 4.90
N VAL A 187 -28.52 -23.74 5.77
CA VAL A 187 -28.07 -24.25 7.08
C VAL A 187 -27.07 -25.40 6.88
N VAL A 188 -27.38 -26.38 6.02
CA VAL A 188 -26.47 -27.50 5.73
C VAL A 188 -25.17 -27.00 5.12
N GLY A 189 -25.23 -26.07 4.17
CA GLY A 189 -24.04 -25.46 3.57
C GLY A 189 -23.22 -24.66 4.58
N MET A 190 -23.87 -23.95 5.50
CA MET A 190 -23.19 -23.25 6.59
C MET A 190 -22.48 -24.22 7.53
N LEU A 191 -23.15 -25.29 7.98
CA LEU A 191 -22.54 -26.33 8.80
C LEU A 191 -21.37 -26.98 8.07
N TYR A 192 -21.53 -27.32 6.79
CA TYR A 192 -20.47 -27.86 5.96
C TYR A 192 -19.25 -26.93 5.95
N MET A 193 -19.44 -25.64 5.67
CA MET A 193 -18.34 -24.67 5.64
C MET A 193 -17.66 -24.49 6.99
N LEU A 194 -18.41 -24.51 8.09
CA LEU A 194 -17.89 -24.37 9.45
C LEU A 194 -17.07 -25.58 9.91
N PHE A 195 -17.46 -26.80 9.54
CA PHE A 195 -16.81 -28.02 10.03
C PHE A 195 -15.79 -28.62 9.05
N ILE A 196 -16.13 -28.63 7.77
CA ILE A 196 -15.41 -29.39 6.72
C ILE A 196 -14.81 -28.43 5.69
N GLY A 197 -15.66 -27.63 5.03
CA GLY A 197 -15.30 -26.81 3.87
C GLY A 197 -14.09 -25.91 4.13
N ARG A 198 -14.05 -25.20 5.27
CA ARG A 198 -12.92 -24.31 5.61
C ARG A 198 -11.56 -25.01 5.68
N LYS A 199 -11.50 -26.31 5.96
CA LYS A 199 -10.24 -27.06 6.08
C LYS A 199 -9.63 -27.39 4.71
N GLY A 200 -10.45 -27.48 3.67
CA GLY A 200 -10.03 -27.77 2.30
C GLY A 200 -9.82 -26.53 1.42
N LEU A 201 -10.07 -25.32 1.95
CA LEU A 201 -9.93 -24.10 1.17
C LEU A 201 -8.45 -23.79 0.91
N PRO A 202 -8.07 -23.52 -0.35
CA PRO A 202 -6.70 -23.13 -0.66
C PRO A 202 -6.36 -21.84 0.07
N VAL A 203 -5.36 -21.89 0.94
CA VAL A 203 -4.68 -20.71 1.45
C VAL A 203 -3.78 -20.21 0.33
N ARG A 204 -4.40 -19.61 -0.69
CA ARG A 204 -3.65 -18.75 -1.58
C ARG A 204 -3.32 -17.54 -0.76
N ASP A 205 -2.04 -17.34 -0.52
CA ASP A 205 -1.52 -16.12 0.04
C ASP A 205 -1.68 -15.04 -1.03
N LEU A 206 -2.92 -14.61 -1.26
CA LEU A 206 -3.27 -13.44 -2.04
C LEU A 206 -2.65 -12.21 -1.39
N SER A 207 -2.16 -12.29 -0.15
CA SER A 207 -1.21 -11.31 0.37
C SER A 207 -0.01 -11.21 -0.58
N SER A 208 0.62 -12.26 -1.09
CA SER A 208 1.75 -12.11 -2.03
C SER A 208 1.42 -11.36 -3.34
N GLU A 209 0.29 -11.62 -4.00
CA GLU A 209 -0.14 -10.89 -5.22
C GLU A 209 -0.76 -9.50 -4.93
N PHE A 210 -1.51 -9.35 -3.83
CA PHE A 210 -2.09 -8.06 -3.39
C PHE A 210 -1.13 -7.22 -2.52
N GLN A 211 0.00 -7.74 -2.07
CA GLN A 211 1.08 -7.03 -1.37
C GLN A 211 2.17 -6.67 -2.38
N GLN A 212 2.32 -7.44 -3.46
CA GLN A 212 2.99 -6.97 -4.69
C GLN A 212 2.19 -5.85 -5.38
N ARG A 213 0.86 -5.95 -5.52
CA ARG A 213 0.04 -4.88 -6.17
C ARG A 213 -0.50 -3.80 -5.24
N GLY A 214 -0.68 -4.08 -3.96
CA GLY A 214 -1.25 -3.14 -2.97
C GLY A 214 -0.21 -2.24 -2.32
N ASN A 215 1.07 -2.55 -2.53
CA ASN A 215 2.15 -1.62 -2.25
C ASN A 215 2.65 -1.03 -3.56
N LEU A 216 1.75 -0.38 -4.32
CA LEU A 216 2.13 0.49 -5.45
C LEU A 216 3.26 1.43 -5.02
N ALA A 217 3.24 1.89 -3.77
CA ALA A 217 4.32 2.67 -3.18
C ALA A 217 5.66 1.93 -3.10
N GLN A 218 5.71 0.64 -2.75
CA GLN A 218 6.97 -0.13 -2.78
C GLN A 218 7.36 -0.56 -4.20
N THR A 219 6.40 -0.94 -5.05
CA THR A 219 6.64 -1.33 -6.45
C THR A 219 7.26 -0.18 -7.23
N TYR A 220 6.73 1.03 -7.04
CA TYR A 220 7.29 2.26 -7.60
C TYR A 220 8.37 2.89 -6.70
N GLN A 221 8.91 2.20 -5.69
CA GLN A 221 9.95 2.70 -4.77
C GLN A 221 9.71 4.14 -4.23
N LEU A 222 8.46 4.50 -4.00
CA LEU A 222 8.04 5.81 -3.50
C LEU A 222 8.60 6.12 -2.11
N GLN A 223 8.97 5.09 -1.33
CA GLN A 223 9.53 5.25 0.02
C GLN A 223 10.86 6.04 0.01
N GLU A 224 11.60 5.97 -1.09
CA GLU A 224 12.93 6.60 -1.21
C GLU A 224 12.88 8.03 -1.77
N ASN A 225 11.72 8.45 -2.31
CA ASN A 225 11.58 9.71 -3.05
C ASN A 225 10.36 10.56 -2.66
N LEU A 226 9.55 10.13 -1.68
CA LEU A 226 8.44 10.90 -1.12
C LEU A 226 8.73 11.33 0.31
N PHE A 227 8.55 12.61 0.60
CA PHE A 227 8.76 13.15 1.93
C PHE A 227 7.83 14.35 2.18
N ALA A 228 7.59 14.63 3.47
CA ALA A 228 6.80 15.77 3.90
C ALA A 228 7.73 16.87 4.43
N ILE A 229 7.52 18.10 3.95
CA ILE A 229 8.22 19.30 4.39
C ILE A 229 7.22 20.18 5.11
N ARG A 230 7.48 20.50 6.38
CA ARG A 230 6.74 21.54 7.08
C ARG A 230 7.38 22.90 6.76
N VAL A 231 6.58 23.88 6.34
CA VAL A 231 7.03 25.25 6.08
C VAL A 231 7.07 26.00 7.41
N PRO A 232 8.25 26.40 7.92
CA PRO A 232 8.35 27.17 9.15
C PRO A 232 7.84 28.61 8.94
N GLU A 233 7.52 29.29 10.04
CA GLU A 233 6.97 30.66 10.02
C GLU A 233 7.94 31.67 9.38
N ASP A 234 9.24 31.43 9.52
CA ASP A 234 10.31 32.30 8.99
C ASP A 234 10.74 31.94 7.54
N SER A 235 10.01 31.05 6.86
CA SER A 235 10.42 30.54 5.55
C SER A 235 10.26 31.56 4.43
N LEU A 236 11.26 31.66 3.55
CA LEU A 236 11.22 32.44 2.31
C LEU A 236 10.20 31.93 1.28
N LEU A 237 9.57 30.78 1.54
CA LEU A 237 8.48 30.22 0.74
C LEU A 237 7.12 30.83 1.11
N VAL A 238 6.97 31.39 2.31
CA VAL A 238 5.70 31.97 2.77
C VAL A 238 5.30 33.14 1.88
N GLY A 239 4.06 33.13 1.40
CA GLY A 239 3.50 34.15 0.52
C GLY A 239 3.89 34.03 -0.95
N LYS A 240 4.71 33.04 -1.35
CA LYS A 240 5.05 32.77 -2.75
C LYS A 240 4.14 31.72 -3.37
N SER A 241 3.92 31.83 -4.68
CA SER A 241 3.23 30.78 -5.43
C SER A 241 4.15 29.59 -5.70
N LEU A 242 3.60 28.38 -5.83
CA LEU A 242 4.39 27.19 -6.19
C LEU A 242 5.20 27.40 -7.48
N ARG A 243 4.68 28.16 -8.44
CA ARG A 243 5.38 28.54 -9.68
C ARG A 243 6.61 29.39 -9.40
N ASP A 244 6.47 30.42 -8.56
CA ASP A 244 7.54 31.37 -8.22
C ASP A 244 8.63 30.76 -7.33
N THR A 245 8.31 29.65 -6.64
CA THR A 245 9.33 28.91 -5.87
C THR A 245 10.34 28.16 -6.74
N HIS A 246 10.02 27.91 -8.02
CA HIS A 246 10.82 27.12 -8.95
C HIS A 246 11.23 25.71 -8.47
N LEU A 247 10.57 25.16 -7.45
CA LEU A 247 10.87 23.84 -6.87
C LEU A 247 10.92 22.72 -7.92
N GLY A 248 9.99 22.73 -8.88
CA GLY A 248 9.89 21.69 -9.90
C GLY A 248 10.95 21.77 -11.00
N ILE A 249 11.26 22.98 -11.47
CA ILE A 249 12.14 23.20 -12.64
C ILE A 249 13.60 23.16 -12.21
N SER A 250 13.95 23.91 -11.17
CA SER A 250 15.34 24.12 -10.78
C SER A 250 15.89 22.97 -9.94
N PHE A 251 15.02 22.17 -9.31
CA PHE A 251 15.43 21.22 -8.29
C PHE A 251 14.83 19.82 -8.45
N GLY A 252 13.95 19.61 -9.44
CA GLY A 252 13.31 18.32 -9.67
C GLY A 252 12.43 17.86 -8.51
N VAL A 253 11.91 18.81 -7.71
CA VAL A 253 11.04 18.54 -6.56
C VAL A 253 9.62 18.92 -6.92
N HIS A 254 8.73 17.93 -6.92
CA HIS A 254 7.33 18.10 -7.29
C HIS A 254 6.44 18.07 -6.05
N VAL A 255 5.66 19.12 -5.83
CA VAL A 255 4.68 19.16 -4.73
C VAL A 255 3.45 18.35 -5.13
N LEU A 256 3.21 17.26 -4.39
CA LEU A 256 2.09 16.34 -4.61
C LEU A 256 0.82 16.78 -3.87
N ALA A 257 0.98 17.23 -2.62
CA ALA A 257 -0.13 17.69 -1.80
C ALA A 257 0.32 18.76 -0.80
N VAL A 258 -0.62 19.61 -0.39
CA VAL A 258 -0.44 20.56 0.71
C VAL A 258 -1.50 20.25 1.75
N LYS A 259 -1.09 20.15 3.01
CA LYS A 259 -1.99 20.08 4.15
C LYS A 259 -1.87 21.36 4.97
N ARG A 260 -2.99 22.07 5.09
CA ARG A 260 -3.14 23.29 5.90
C ARG A 260 -4.16 23.02 7.00
N GLY A 261 -3.69 22.82 8.21
CA GLY A 261 -4.53 22.40 9.34
C GLY A 261 -5.23 21.06 9.08
N SER A 262 -6.57 21.06 9.06
CA SER A 262 -7.41 19.89 8.78
C SER A 262 -7.74 19.71 7.28
N LYS A 263 -7.42 20.69 6.44
CA LYS A 263 -7.73 20.67 5.01
C LYS A 263 -6.53 20.14 4.23
N GLN A 264 -6.75 19.08 3.45
CA GLN A 264 -5.76 18.52 2.54
C GLN A 264 -6.13 18.88 1.11
N MET A 265 -5.17 19.40 0.37
CA MET A 265 -5.30 19.77 -1.04
C MET A 265 -4.34 18.91 -1.84
N THR A 266 -4.88 18.08 -2.73
CA THR A 266 -4.09 17.25 -3.63
C THR A 266 -3.84 17.99 -4.94
N ALA A 267 -2.64 17.82 -5.49
CA ALA A 267 -2.22 18.47 -6.71
C ALA A 267 -2.52 19.99 -6.72
N PRO A 268 -2.00 20.79 -5.77
CA PRO A 268 -2.24 22.25 -5.66
C PRO A 268 -1.81 23.03 -6.92
N GLU A 269 -2.68 23.87 -7.49
CA GLU A 269 -2.40 24.62 -8.73
C GLU A 269 -1.06 25.38 -8.68
N PRO A 270 -0.41 25.64 -9.84
CA PRO A 270 0.87 26.36 -9.86
C PRO A 270 0.84 27.71 -9.15
N ASP A 271 -0.32 28.37 -9.11
CA ASP A 271 -0.51 29.69 -8.51
C ASP A 271 -0.90 29.61 -7.03
N PHE A 272 -0.90 28.41 -6.45
CA PHE A 272 -1.17 28.19 -5.03
C PHE A 272 -0.12 28.87 -4.16
N LEU A 273 -0.60 29.74 -3.25
CA LEU A 273 0.22 30.47 -2.28
C LEU A 273 0.53 29.61 -1.06
N ILE A 274 1.82 29.41 -0.80
CA ILE A 274 2.33 28.69 0.36
C ILE A 274 2.19 29.58 1.60
N ASP A 275 1.72 29.00 2.70
CA ASP A 275 1.53 29.69 3.98
C ASP A 275 2.41 29.06 5.07
N ALA A 276 2.61 29.80 6.16
CA ALA A 276 3.32 29.29 7.32
C ALA A 276 2.61 28.06 7.89
N ASN A 277 3.39 27.09 8.37
CA ASN A 277 2.93 25.80 8.89
C ASN A 277 2.25 24.87 7.86
N ASP A 278 2.26 25.20 6.57
CA ASP A 278 1.85 24.26 5.52
C ASP A 278 2.74 23.01 5.55
N LEU A 279 2.11 21.83 5.43
CA LEU A 279 2.82 20.57 5.24
C LEU A 279 2.77 20.20 3.75
N LEU A 280 3.89 20.39 3.06
CA LEU A 280 4.09 20.06 1.66
C LEU A 280 4.52 18.60 1.53
N MET A 281 3.68 17.75 0.97
CA MET A 281 4.11 16.43 0.51
C MET A 281 4.74 16.58 -0.86
N VAL A 282 5.99 16.17 -0.99
CA VAL A 282 6.76 16.37 -2.20
C VAL A 282 7.43 15.09 -2.66
N GLN A 283 7.73 15.04 -3.95
CA GLN A 283 8.44 13.97 -4.62
C GLN A 283 9.74 14.49 -5.22
N GLY A 284 10.86 13.85 -4.94
CA GLY A 284 12.17 14.20 -5.51
C GLY A 284 13.31 13.39 -4.91
N ASN A 285 14.52 13.57 -5.44
CA ASN A 285 15.71 12.97 -4.83
C ASN A 285 16.08 13.77 -3.57
N LEU A 286 16.09 13.08 -2.42
CA LEU A 286 16.38 13.67 -1.11
C LEU A 286 17.73 14.41 -1.07
N GLY A 287 18.72 13.96 -1.84
CA GLY A 287 20.03 14.60 -1.95
C GLY A 287 19.99 16.00 -2.57
N HIS A 288 19.18 16.21 -3.61
CA HIS A 288 19.02 17.54 -4.24
C HIS A 288 18.16 18.49 -3.39
N LEU A 289 17.17 17.95 -2.67
CA LEU A 289 16.39 18.74 -1.72
C LEU A 289 17.26 19.23 -0.55
N GLN A 290 18.14 18.38 -0.02
CA GLN A 290 19.06 18.78 1.05
C GLN A 290 19.96 19.95 0.63
N GLU A 291 20.42 19.95 -0.62
CA GLU A 291 21.22 21.05 -1.19
C GLU A 291 20.40 22.35 -1.33
N LEU A 292 19.12 22.24 -1.73
CA LEU A 292 18.16 23.34 -1.79
C LEU A 292 17.86 23.95 -0.41
N LEU A 293 17.66 23.11 0.60
CA LEU A 293 17.38 23.52 1.97
C LEU A 293 18.59 24.30 2.52
N ARG A 294 19.82 23.92 2.16
CA ARG A 294 21.05 24.66 2.52
C ARG A 294 21.13 26.06 1.92
N VAL A 295 20.72 26.24 0.66
CA VAL A 295 20.72 27.55 0.00
C VAL A 295 19.67 28.50 0.60
N GLN A 296 18.64 27.97 1.27
CA GLN A 296 17.57 28.75 1.91
C GLN A 296 17.68 28.83 3.46
N GLY A 297 18.78 28.35 4.06
CA GLY A 297 19.06 28.52 5.50
C GLY A 297 18.85 27.29 6.39
N VAL A 298 18.84 26.07 5.84
CA VAL A 298 18.61 24.81 6.57
C VAL A 298 19.79 23.85 6.33
N SER A 299 20.47 23.33 7.37
CA SER A 299 21.73 22.59 7.17
C SER A 299 21.72 21.12 7.61
N LEU A 300 22.18 20.22 6.73
CA LEU A 300 22.57 18.83 7.01
C LEU A 300 24.00 18.56 6.50
N GLY A 301 24.80 17.87 7.32
CA GLY A 301 26.23 17.63 7.11
C GLY A 301 26.57 16.49 6.14
N SER A 302 27.78 16.55 5.56
CA SER A 302 28.29 15.65 4.52
C SER A 302 28.78 14.29 5.05
N LYS A 303 28.71 13.25 4.19
CA LYS A 303 29.30 11.92 4.42
C LYS A 303 30.82 11.86 4.25
N ASP A 304 31.48 13.01 4.07
CA ASP A 304 32.91 13.05 3.81
C ASP A 304 33.69 12.74 5.09
N THR A 305 34.30 11.55 5.13
CA THR A 305 35.21 11.09 6.18
C THR A 305 36.57 10.72 5.58
N SER A 306 36.89 11.27 4.40
CA SER A 306 38.16 11.02 3.69
C SER A 306 39.38 11.33 4.56
N PHE A 307 39.29 12.37 5.39
CA PHE A 307 40.30 12.79 6.38
C PHE A 307 40.68 11.71 7.41
N LEU A 308 39.92 10.61 7.53
CA LEU A 308 40.30 9.47 8.38
C LEU A 308 41.47 8.64 7.81
N GLU A 309 41.76 8.69 6.50
CA GLU A 309 42.92 7.99 5.90
C GLU A 309 44.21 8.82 5.91
N GLU A 310 44.08 10.14 5.92
CA GLU A 310 45.21 11.07 5.80
C GLU A 310 45.86 11.37 7.15
N THR A 311 45.33 10.80 8.24
CA THR A 311 45.80 11.07 9.60
C THR A 311 46.66 9.92 10.16
N GLU A 312 47.79 10.28 10.77
CA GLU A 312 48.58 9.35 11.58
C GLU A 312 48.04 9.20 13.02
N ALA A 313 47.02 9.99 13.39
CA ALA A 313 46.52 10.07 14.77
C ALA A 313 45.53 8.94 15.14
N LEU A 314 45.05 8.16 14.17
CA LEU A 314 44.00 7.16 14.37
C LEU A 314 44.44 5.78 13.85
N ALA A 315 44.35 4.77 14.71
CA ALA A 315 44.54 3.37 14.37
C ALA A 315 43.29 2.55 14.70
N VAL A 316 43.02 1.54 13.88
CA VAL A 316 41.86 0.65 14.01
C VAL A 316 42.32 -0.80 13.94
N CYS A 317 41.77 -1.65 14.80
CA CYS A 317 41.97 -3.09 14.74
C CYS A 317 40.67 -3.88 15.00
N LEU A 318 40.60 -5.09 14.45
CA LEU A 318 39.59 -6.10 14.79
C LEU A 318 40.24 -7.14 15.71
N ALA A 319 39.87 -7.14 16.98
CA ALA A 319 40.40 -8.03 18.00
C ALA A 319 39.38 -9.09 18.39
N ARG A 320 39.74 -10.37 18.31
CA ARG A 320 38.90 -11.49 18.74
C ARG A 320 39.32 -11.96 20.13
N LEU A 321 38.34 -12.10 21.01
CA LEU A 321 38.55 -12.55 22.39
C LEU A 321 38.91 -14.05 22.45
N GLY A 322 40.02 -14.38 23.10
CA GLY A 322 40.39 -15.76 23.43
C GLY A 322 39.62 -16.35 24.62
N PRO A 323 39.61 -17.67 24.81
CA PRO A 323 38.77 -18.39 25.79
C PRO A 323 38.91 -17.98 27.25
N ASN A 324 40.06 -17.44 27.65
CA ASN A 324 40.35 -17.05 29.04
C ASN A 324 40.46 -15.53 29.23
N HIS A 325 40.08 -14.73 28.23
CA HIS A 325 40.27 -13.28 28.29
C HIS A 325 39.40 -12.65 29.40
N PRO A 326 39.96 -11.79 30.28
CA PRO A 326 39.23 -11.21 31.42
C PRO A 326 38.07 -10.30 31.03
N TRP A 327 37.98 -9.91 29.75
CA TRP A 327 36.86 -9.14 29.21
C TRP A 327 35.60 -9.98 28.97
N ILE A 328 35.70 -11.31 28.92
CA ILE A 328 34.54 -12.19 28.76
C ILE A 328 33.65 -12.11 30.01
N GLY A 329 32.35 -12.00 29.81
CA GLY A 329 31.37 -11.90 30.89
C GLY A 329 31.20 -10.48 31.45
N GLN A 330 31.96 -9.49 30.94
CA GLN A 330 31.82 -8.09 31.30
C GLN A 330 31.17 -7.29 30.16
N SER A 331 30.54 -6.16 30.51
CA SER A 331 30.08 -5.19 29.50
C SER A 331 31.14 -4.15 29.18
N ALA A 332 31.05 -3.49 28.03
CA ALA A 332 32.00 -2.44 27.65
C ALA A 332 32.06 -1.28 28.66
N TYR A 333 30.96 -1.04 29.40
CA TYR A 333 30.92 -0.07 30.49
C TYR A 333 31.77 -0.49 31.70
N GLN A 334 31.74 -1.77 32.08
CA GLN A 334 32.53 -2.30 33.19
C GLN A 334 34.03 -2.29 32.87
N LEU A 335 34.37 -2.51 31.60
CA LEU A 335 35.75 -2.55 31.11
C LEU A 335 36.46 -1.20 31.06
N LYS A 336 35.70 -0.09 31.12
CA LYS A 336 36.25 1.27 31.09
C LYS A 336 37.26 1.47 29.95
N LEU A 337 36.99 0.89 28.78
CA LEU A 337 37.91 0.86 27.63
C LEU A 337 38.47 2.24 27.27
N ARG A 338 37.64 3.27 27.39
CA ARG A 338 38.00 4.67 27.11
C ARG A 338 38.98 5.27 28.12
N THR A 339 38.75 5.07 29.41
CA THR A 339 39.54 5.73 30.45
C THR A 339 40.74 4.91 30.91
N GLN A 340 40.68 3.58 30.83
CA GLN A 340 41.77 2.71 31.25
C GLN A 340 42.70 2.30 30.10
N TYR A 341 42.14 2.09 28.90
CA TYR A 341 42.89 1.60 27.74
C TYR A 341 43.03 2.64 26.63
N HIS A 342 42.37 3.81 26.75
CA HIS A 342 42.31 4.84 25.70
C HIS A 342 41.78 4.32 24.35
N LEU A 343 40.87 3.34 24.42
CA LEU A 343 40.25 2.69 23.26
C LEU A 343 38.75 2.97 23.22
N THR A 344 38.23 3.25 22.03
CA THR A 344 36.80 3.32 21.75
C THR A 344 36.35 2.04 21.06
N LEU A 345 35.35 1.37 21.65
CA LEU A 345 34.64 0.28 21.02
C LEU A 345 33.63 0.84 20.02
N ALA A 346 33.81 0.53 18.74
CA ALA A 346 32.97 1.02 17.65
C ALA A 346 31.92 0.00 17.19
N ALA A 347 32.20 -1.31 17.32
CA ALA A 347 31.25 -2.38 17.02
C ALA A 347 31.68 -3.71 17.68
N ILE A 348 30.72 -4.59 17.91
CA ILE A 348 30.95 -6.00 18.26
C ILE A 348 30.37 -6.86 17.14
N ARG A 349 31.17 -7.74 16.54
CA ARG A 349 30.68 -8.78 15.63
C ARG A 349 30.57 -10.09 16.38
N ARG A 350 29.38 -10.67 16.37
CA ARG A 350 29.07 -11.96 16.98
C ARG A 350 28.52 -12.88 15.89
N LYS A 351 29.32 -13.84 15.44
CA LYS A 351 29.03 -14.67 14.25
C LYS A 351 28.86 -13.80 12.99
N GLU A 352 27.67 -13.78 12.40
CA GLU A 352 27.30 -12.96 11.23
C GLU A 352 26.51 -11.69 11.60
N GLU A 353 26.21 -11.49 12.88
CA GLU A 353 25.50 -10.31 13.35
C GLU A 353 26.45 -9.27 13.92
N TYR A 354 26.11 -8.00 13.68
CA TYR A 354 26.87 -6.87 14.16
C TYR A 354 26.04 -6.07 15.15
N ILE A 355 26.62 -5.83 16.31
CA ILE A 355 26.05 -5.05 17.41
C ILE A 355 26.74 -3.69 17.40
N HIS A 356 25.93 -2.63 17.31
CA HIS A 356 26.38 -1.24 17.10
C HIS A 356 25.87 -0.28 18.17
N ASP A 357 25.01 -0.77 19.06
CA ASP A 357 24.40 0.02 20.10
C ASP A 357 24.47 -0.69 21.44
N ASN A 358 24.11 0.02 22.51
CA ASN A 358 23.95 -0.53 23.85
C ASN A 358 25.17 -1.28 24.41
N PHE A 359 26.39 -0.92 24.01
CA PHE A 359 27.64 -1.53 24.52
C PHE A 359 27.73 -1.54 26.05
N SER A 360 27.06 -0.62 26.72
CA SER A 360 26.99 -0.55 28.18
C SER A 360 26.28 -1.74 28.83
N ARG A 361 25.35 -2.38 28.11
CA ARG A 361 24.54 -3.52 28.57
C ARG A 361 24.96 -4.85 27.93
N GLU A 362 25.63 -4.79 26.78
CA GLU A 362 26.08 -5.97 26.06
C GLU A 362 27.24 -6.66 26.76
N ILE A 363 27.04 -7.92 27.12
CA ILE A 363 28.04 -8.77 27.75
C ILE A 363 28.89 -9.42 26.65
N LEU A 364 30.21 -9.24 26.73
CA LEU A 364 31.14 -9.83 25.78
C LEU A 364 31.23 -11.35 25.97
N LYS A 365 31.16 -12.08 24.87
CA LYS A 365 31.16 -13.54 24.81
C LYS A 365 32.40 -14.06 24.11
N LEU A 366 32.71 -15.34 24.37
CA LEU A 366 33.75 -16.04 23.64
C LEU A 366 33.50 -16.00 22.13
N GLY A 367 34.50 -15.60 21.36
CA GLY A 367 34.44 -15.51 19.90
C GLY A 367 33.88 -14.19 19.36
N ASP A 368 33.50 -13.25 20.23
CA ASP A 368 33.18 -11.89 19.79
C ASP A 368 34.43 -11.22 19.18
N GLU A 369 34.24 -10.54 18.05
CA GLU A 369 35.23 -9.68 17.43
C GLU A 369 34.90 -8.22 17.72
N LEU A 370 35.84 -7.52 18.35
CA LEU A 370 35.70 -6.14 18.76
C LEU A 370 36.40 -5.23 17.74
N LEU A 371 35.64 -4.30 17.18
CA LEU A 371 36.23 -3.20 16.41
C LEU A 371 36.66 -2.10 17.37
N LEU A 372 37.96 -1.95 17.54
CA LEU A 372 38.57 -0.99 18.46
C LEU A 372 39.25 0.12 17.67
N VAL A 373 38.99 1.36 18.10
CA VAL A 373 39.61 2.58 17.56
C VAL A 373 40.40 3.24 18.67
N GLY A 374 41.65 3.61 18.39
CA GLY A 374 42.54 4.27 19.35
C GLY A 374 43.73 4.90 18.65
N GLY A 375 44.72 5.35 19.41
CA GLY A 375 45.97 5.82 18.83
C GLY A 375 46.85 4.64 18.36
N PRO A 376 47.85 4.90 17.48
CA PRO A 376 48.74 3.85 16.99
C PRO A 376 49.51 3.12 18.10
N ALA A 377 49.88 3.81 19.18
CA ALA A 377 50.61 3.22 20.31
C ALA A 377 49.71 2.28 21.13
N GLU A 378 48.47 2.68 21.39
CA GLU A 378 47.48 1.91 22.14
C GLU A 378 47.09 0.65 21.38
N ILE A 379 46.84 0.77 20.08
CA ILE A 379 46.53 -0.38 19.22
C ILE A 379 47.75 -1.31 19.12
N LYS A 380 48.98 -0.77 19.10
CA LYS A 380 50.22 -1.58 19.13
C LYS A 380 50.37 -2.36 20.45
N ASN A 381 49.99 -1.77 21.58
CA ASN A 381 50.00 -2.45 22.88
C ASN A 381 49.06 -3.66 22.92
N LEU A 382 47.94 -3.64 22.20
CA LEU A 382 47.03 -4.78 22.09
C LEU A 382 47.65 -6.00 21.41
N TYR A 383 48.63 -5.81 20.50
CA TYR A 383 49.35 -6.93 19.88
C TYR A 383 50.27 -7.66 20.88
N SER A 384 50.58 -7.02 22.01
CA SER A 384 51.40 -7.62 23.06
C SER A 384 50.58 -8.48 24.02
N ASP A 385 49.25 -8.45 23.93
CA ASP A 385 48.37 -9.29 24.74
C ASP A 385 48.20 -10.68 24.09
N PRO A 386 48.74 -11.75 24.71
CA PRO A 386 48.69 -13.10 24.14
C PRO A 386 47.27 -13.70 24.11
N GLN A 387 46.29 -13.09 24.79
CA GLN A 387 44.91 -13.55 24.85
C GLN A 387 43.97 -12.80 23.88
N LEU A 388 44.46 -11.77 23.18
CA LEU A 388 43.77 -11.08 22.11
C LEU A 388 44.33 -11.49 20.75
N LYS A 389 43.50 -12.12 19.92
CA LYS A 389 43.89 -12.44 18.55
C LYS A 389 43.43 -11.33 17.61
N ILE A 390 44.35 -10.58 17.03
CA ILE A 390 44.01 -9.59 15.99
C ILE A 390 43.68 -10.34 14.69
N VAL A 391 42.44 -10.22 14.21
CA VAL A 391 41.89 -11.01 13.09
C VAL A 391 41.92 -10.24 11.76
N GLY A 392 41.81 -8.91 11.81
CA GLY A 392 41.79 -8.06 10.61
C GLY A 392 43.02 -7.19 10.49
N GLN A 393 43.63 -7.15 9.29
CA GLN A 393 44.63 -6.14 8.93
C GLN A 393 44.00 -4.74 9.00
N HIS A 394 44.80 -3.71 9.32
CA HIS A 394 44.38 -2.32 9.49
C HIS A 394 43.42 -1.83 8.39
N LYS A 395 43.69 -2.19 7.13
CA LYS A 395 42.87 -1.82 5.97
C LYS A 395 41.43 -2.35 6.01
N THR A 396 41.22 -3.60 6.44
CA THR A 396 39.88 -4.20 6.54
C THR A 396 39.07 -3.56 7.67
N ALA A 397 39.73 -3.31 8.81
CA ALA A 397 39.09 -2.65 9.95
C ALA A 397 38.77 -1.17 9.64
N MET A 398 39.62 -0.49 8.87
CA MET A 398 39.39 0.88 8.42
C MET A 398 38.24 0.99 7.41
N ASN A 399 38.17 0.09 6.42
CA ASN A 399 37.05 0.04 5.48
C ASN A 399 35.72 -0.15 6.21
N TYR A 400 35.72 -0.98 7.24
CA TYR A 400 34.54 -1.23 8.06
C TYR A 400 34.15 0.01 8.88
N LEU A 401 35.12 0.70 9.49
CA LEU A 401 34.87 1.95 10.21
C LEU A 401 34.26 3.01 9.27
N ARG A 402 34.85 3.22 8.09
CA ARG A 402 34.37 4.18 7.07
C ARG A 402 32.94 3.93 6.62
N ALA A 403 32.57 2.68 6.41
CA ALA A 403 31.22 2.32 6.00
C ALA A 403 30.16 2.74 7.04
N ARG A 404 30.56 3.01 8.29
CA ARG A 404 29.68 3.22 9.43
C ARG A 404 29.94 4.50 10.23
N THR A 405 30.84 5.36 9.74
CA THR A 405 31.11 6.68 10.32
C THR A 405 30.49 7.80 9.50
N VAL A 406 29.97 8.81 10.17
CA VAL A 406 29.53 10.08 9.58
C VAL A 406 30.20 11.24 10.33
N ALA A 407 30.56 12.28 9.60
CA ALA A 407 31.06 13.53 10.17
C ALA A 407 29.89 14.47 10.47
N LEU A 408 29.73 14.86 11.74
CA LEU A 408 28.73 15.83 12.19
C LEU A 408 29.42 17.15 12.44
N LYS A 409 29.00 18.22 11.77
CA LYS A 409 29.55 19.55 12.03
C LYS A 409 28.79 20.21 13.18
N VAL A 410 29.49 20.74 14.17
CA VAL A 410 28.94 21.64 15.19
C VAL A 410 28.87 23.04 14.56
N PRO A 411 27.69 23.60 14.26
CA PRO A 411 27.60 24.91 13.62
C PRO A 411 28.00 26.03 14.59
N ALA A 412 28.50 27.13 14.03
CA ALA A 412 28.72 28.36 14.79
C ALA A 412 27.39 28.86 15.38
N GLY A 413 27.34 29.07 16.70
CA GLY A 413 26.13 29.42 17.44
C GLY A 413 25.31 28.24 17.97
N SER A 414 25.83 27.01 17.90
CA SER A 414 25.19 25.82 18.49
C SER A 414 25.20 25.86 20.02
N GLU A 415 24.11 25.41 20.65
CA GLU A 415 24.05 25.15 22.10
C GLU A 415 25.05 24.08 22.57
N LEU A 416 25.67 23.36 21.65
CA LEU A 416 26.74 22.39 21.92
C LEU A 416 28.11 23.05 22.15
N ASP A 417 28.27 24.32 21.79
CA ASP A 417 29.54 25.04 21.93
C ASP A 417 29.90 25.26 23.41
N GLY A 418 31.09 24.80 23.81
CA GLY A 418 31.57 24.87 25.19
C GLY A 418 31.07 23.76 26.12
N LEU A 419 30.14 22.91 25.68
CA LEU A 419 29.68 21.76 26.47
C LEU A 419 30.67 20.59 26.37
N SER A 420 30.81 19.85 27.47
CA SER A 420 31.46 18.53 27.42
C SER A 420 30.56 17.50 26.72
N LEU A 421 31.15 16.44 26.15
CA LEU A 421 30.38 15.33 25.59
C LEU A 421 29.39 14.71 26.59
N LYS A 422 29.71 14.72 27.88
CA LYS A 422 28.84 14.28 28.97
C LYS A 422 27.61 15.18 29.11
N GLU A 423 27.80 16.50 29.05
CA GLU A 423 26.74 17.50 29.17
C GLU A 423 25.88 17.58 27.92
N SER A 424 26.49 17.40 26.74
CA SER A 424 25.81 17.39 25.44
C SER A 424 24.76 16.28 25.29
N LYS A 425 24.83 15.23 26.14
CA LYS A 425 24.05 14.00 26.05
C LYS A 425 24.15 13.27 24.70
N LEU A 426 25.06 13.65 23.81
CA LEU A 426 25.26 12.99 22.51
C LEU A 426 25.60 11.50 22.67
N GLY A 427 26.32 11.13 23.74
CA GLY A 427 26.61 9.73 24.07
C GLY A 427 25.43 8.95 24.68
N GLN A 428 24.33 9.61 25.01
CA GLN A 428 23.08 8.97 25.48
C GLN A 428 22.08 8.73 24.33
N LEU A 429 22.37 9.27 23.15
CA LEU A 429 21.61 9.01 21.94
C LEU A 429 21.73 7.52 21.58
N VAL A 430 20.58 6.85 21.43
CA VAL A 430 20.52 5.40 21.24
C VAL A 430 21.29 5.00 19.97
N GLY A 431 22.38 4.26 20.17
CA GLY A 431 23.16 3.64 19.08
C GLY A 431 24.19 4.53 18.40
N VAL A 432 24.72 5.51 19.14
CA VAL A 432 25.66 6.52 18.61
C VAL A 432 26.91 6.62 19.49
N THR A 433 28.09 6.57 18.88
CA THR A 433 29.39 6.69 19.56
C THR A 433 30.28 7.71 18.87
N VAL A 434 30.65 8.79 19.56
CA VAL A 434 31.65 9.74 19.05
C VAL A 434 33.04 9.14 19.19
N VAL A 435 33.75 8.99 18.08
CA VAL A 435 35.06 8.32 17.98
C VAL A 435 36.19 9.34 17.98
N ALA A 436 36.03 10.42 17.21
CA ALA A 436 37.03 11.46 17.06
C ALA A 436 36.37 12.82 16.78
N VAL A 437 37.12 13.89 16.91
CA VAL A 437 36.73 15.26 16.54
C VAL A 437 37.82 15.83 15.66
N ASN A 438 37.47 16.24 14.45
CA ASN A 438 38.34 17.01 13.58
C ASN A 438 38.10 18.50 13.85
N ARG A 439 39.14 19.17 14.36
CA ARG A 439 39.14 20.62 14.62
C ARG A 439 40.21 21.25 13.74
N GLU A 440 39.80 22.10 12.81
CA GLU A 440 40.70 22.84 11.90
C GLU A 440 41.69 21.92 11.13
N GLY A 441 41.26 20.71 10.75
CA GLY A 441 42.11 19.74 10.06
C GLY A 441 42.95 18.84 10.98
N HIS A 442 42.89 19.04 12.29
CA HIS A 442 43.53 18.18 13.28
C HIS A 442 42.53 17.20 13.89
N LEU A 443 42.69 15.91 13.57
CA LEU A 443 41.89 14.86 14.19
C LEU A 443 42.36 14.58 15.63
N LYS A 444 41.46 14.77 16.60
CA LYS A 444 41.65 14.42 18.01
C LYS A 444 40.75 13.24 18.36
N LEU A 445 41.33 12.19 18.92
CA LEU A 445 40.55 11.06 19.44
C LEU A 445 39.78 11.47 20.69
N VAL A 446 38.53 11.02 20.79
CA VAL A 446 37.72 11.24 21.99
C VAL A 446 38.04 10.15 22.99
N GLN A 447 38.83 10.50 24.00
CA GLN A 447 39.31 9.57 25.02
C GLN A 447 38.38 9.47 26.24
N ASP A 448 37.59 10.51 26.53
CA ASP A 448 36.65 10.51 27.64
C ASP A 448 35.47 11.46 27.40
N ALA A 449 34.46 11.40 28.29
CA ALA A 449 33.24 12.17 28.17
C ALA A 449 33.37 13.64 28.63
N SER A 450 34.51 14.06 29.17
CA SER A 450 34.81 15.46 29.53
C SER A 450 35.34 16.30 28.36
N PHE A 451 35.58 15.68 27.19
CA PHE A 451 35.99 16.39 25.98
C PHE A 451 35.03 17.53 25.64
N GLN A 452 35.56 18.75 25.53
CA GLN A 452 34.79 19.97 25.24
C GLN A 452 34.65 20.18 23.73
N LEU A 453 33.39 20.30 23.30
CA LEU A 453 33.00 20.63 21.94
C LEU A 453 33.19 22.13 21.69
N GLN A 454 33.64 22.46 20.49
CA GLN A 454 33.76 23.84 20.00
C GLN A 454 32.95 24.04 18.73
N ALA A 455 32.50 25.27 18.51
CA ALA A 455 31.98 25.70 17.21
C ALA A 455 32.94 25.28 16.07
N ASP A 456 32.36 24.85 14.96
CA ASP A 456 33.04 24.32 13.78
C ASP A 456 33.74 22.95 13.93
N ASP A 457 33.68 22.31 15.10
CA ASP A 457 34.14 20.93 15.27
C ASP A 457 33.41 19.98 14.32
N GLN A 458 34.13 19.04 13.72
CA GLN A 458 33.56 17.93 12.97
C GLN A 458 33.67 16.64 13.80
N LEU A 459 32.56 16.22 14.39
CA LEU A 459 32.48 14.99 15.20
C LEU A 459 32.39 13.78 14.28
N VAL A 460 33.36 12.88 14.38
CA VAL A 460 33.32 11.57 13.73
C VAL A 460 32.51 10.64 14.60
N VAL A 461 31.34 10.25 14.12
CA VAL A 461 30.37 9.46 14.86
C VAL A 461 30.16 8.11 14.19
N CYS A 462 30.21 7.04 14.98
CA CYS A 462 29.99 5.65 14.56
C CYS A 462 28.72 5.10 15.22
N GLY A 463 27.85 4.44 14.46
CA GLY A 463 26.58 3.94 15.00
C GLY A 463 25.58 3.42 13.97
N ASP A 464 24.35 3.24 14.41
CA ASP A 464 23.20 2.96 13.53
C ASP A 464 22.86 4.23 12.73
N LEU A 465 23.36 4.28 11.50
CA LEU A 465 23.32 5.48 10.66
C LEU A 465 21.89 5.97 10.38
N ASP A 466 20.91 5.07 10.38
CA ASP A 466 19.51 5.44 10.18
C ASP A 466 18.92 6.12 11.42
N LYS A 467 19.33 5.71 12.63
CA LYS A 467 18.98 6.41 13.88
C LYS A 467 19.71 7.74 14.04
N VAL A 468 20.99 7.80 13.66
CA VAL A 468 21.78 9.04 13.66
C VAL A 468 21.17 10.07 12.71
N ARG A 469 20.72 9.64 11.52
CA ARG A 469 19.99 10.50 10.57
C ARG A 469 18.70 11.04 11.17
N ASN A 470 17.88 10.17 11.77
CA ASN A 470 16.64 10.58 12.45
C ASN A 470 16.87 11.56 13.62
N LEU A 471 18.04 11.49 14.28
CA LEU A 471 18.43 12.38 15.37
C LEU A 471 19.01 13.71 14.89
N LEU A 472 19.66 13.73 13.72
CA LEU A 472 20.15 14.96 13.09
C LEU A 472 19.02 15.76 12.44
N ASP A 473 17.96 15.07 11.99
CA ASP A 473 16.73 15.69 11.51
C ASP A 473 15.93 16.37 12.65
N LEU A 474 16.27 16.11 13.93
CA LEU A 474 15.60 16.73 15.08
C LEU A 474 16.14 18.12 15.46
N GLY A 475 17.15 18.62 14.75
CA GLY A 475 17.61 20.01 14.83
C GLY A 475 16.86 20.93 13.86
N GLN A 476 15.56 21.10 14.07
CA GLN A 476 14.63 22.06 13.42
C GLN A 476 13.97 21.73 12.07
N ILE A 477 13.99 20.50 11.52
CA ILE A 477 12.97 20.09 10.51
C ILE A 477 12.59 18.61 10.66
N SER A 478 11.39 18.33 11.16
CA SER A 478 10.81 16.99 11.15
C SER A 478 10.46 16.54 9.73
N ILE A 479 11.30 15.72 9.09
CA ILE A 479 10.94 15.00 7.86
C ILE A 479 10.25 13.70 8.28
N GLU A 480 8.92 13.70 8.22
CA GLU A 480 8.11 12.52 8.53
C GLU A 480 7.88 11.67 7.26
N THR A 481 8.77 10.71 7.00
CA THR A 481 8.64 9.77 5.86
C THR A 481 7.49 8.77 6.02
N ASP A 482 7.17 8.35 7.26
CA ASP A 482 6.04 7.45 7.55
C ASP A 482 4.68 8.16 7.42
N VAL A 483 4.64 9.48 7.56
CA VAL A 483 3.39 10.26 7.51
C VAL A 483 2.94 10.52 6.08
N ALA A 484 3.87 10.68 5.15
CA ALA A 484 3.54 10.81 3.73
C ALA A 484 2.74 9.59 3.23
N GLN A 485 3.19 8.36 3.50
CA GLN A 485 2.50 7.15 3.04
C GLN A 485 1.08 7.00 3.61
N ASN A 486 0.91 7.25 4.91
CA ASN A 486 -0.38 7.09 5.58
C ASN A 486 -1.36 8.25 5.35
N GLN A 487 -0.88 9.44 4.98
CA GLN A 487 -1.75 10.61 4.69
C GLN A 487 -2.03 10.81 3.19
N LEU A 488 -1.31 10.13 2.28
CA LEU A 488 -1.61 10.13 0.83
C LEU A 488 -2.88 9.31 0.48
N MET A 489 -3.32 8.43 1.39
CA MET A 489 -4.51 7.58 1.26
C MET A 489 -5.55 8.03 2.29
N THR A 490 -6.49 8.86 1.84
CA THR A 490 -7.70 9.24 2.59
C THR A 490 -8.92 8.67 1.87
N ASP A 491 -10.07 8.55 2.54
CA ASP A 491 -11.30 8.05 1.92
C ASP A 491 -11.71 8.83 0.64
N GLU A 492 -11.21 10.05 0.46
CA GLU A 492 -11.51 10.93 -0.69
C GLU A 492 -10.45 10.95 -1.80
N VAL A 493 -9.22 10.51 -1.52
CA VAL A 493 -8.05 10.59 -2.42
C VAL A 493 -7.46 9.20 -2.63
N GLY A 494 -7.36 8.78 -3.89
CA GLY A 494 -6.88 7.46 -4.27
C GLY A 494 -5.60 7.48 -5.10
N MET A 495 -4.93 6.33 -5.15
CA MET A 495 -3.86 6.03 -6.10
C MET A 495 -4.27 4.86 -6.98
N VAL A 496 -4.11 5.00 -8.29
CA VAL A 496 -4.46 3.97 -9.28
C VAL A 496 -3.38 3.85 -10.34
N GLU A 497 -3.23 2.64 -10.87
CA GLU A 497 -2.37 2.42 -12.03
C GLU A 497 -3.18 2.64 -13.31
N VAL A 498 -2.60 3.35 -14.28
CA VAL A 498 -3.23 3.74 -15.54
C VAL A 498 -2.27 3.45 -16.68
N THR A 499 -2.69 2.70 -17.70
CA THR A 499 -1.89 2.45 -18.90
C THR A 499 -2.47 3.19 -20.11
N LEU A 500 -1.69 3.28 -21.18
CA LEU A 500 -2.16 3.82 -22.45
C LEU A 500 -3.02 2.78 -23.18
N ALA A 501 -4.13 3.22 -23.76
CA ALA A 501 -4.93 2.36 -24.62
C ALA A 501 -4.12 1.93 -25.89
N PRO A 502 -4.41 0.76 -26.50
CA PRO A 502 -3.69 0.24 -27.67
C PRO A 502 -3.65 1.14 -28.93
N ARG A 503 -4.39 2.26 -28.93
CA ARG A 503 -4.40 3.28 -30.00
C ARG A 503 -4.37 4.71 -29.44
N SER A 504 -3.80 4.87 -28.25
CA SER A 504 -3.76 6.15 -27.55
C SER A 504 -3.00 7.20 -28.35
N ARG A 505 -3.61 8.36 -28.55
CA ARG A 505 -2.98 9.56 -29.14
C ARG A 505 -2.00 10.23 -28.17
N ALA A 506 -1.94 9.76 -26.92
CA ALA A 506 -0.94 10.15 -25.95
C ALA A 506 0.40 9.43 -26.17
N ALA A 507 0.42 8.33 -26.94
CA ALA A 507 1.66 7.65 -27.29
C ALA A 507 2.58 8.59 -28.10
N GLY A 508 3.85 8.63 -27.72
CA GLY A 508 4.87 9.52 -28.30
C GLY A 508 4.91 10.93 -27.71
N LYS A 509 3.92 11.33 -26.91
CA LYS A 509 3.91 12.63 -26.19
C LYS A 509 4.38 12.45 -24.76
N ASN A 510 4.94 13.50 -24.18
CA ASN A 510 5.25 13.52 -22.75
C ASN A 510 4.12 14.16 -21.92
N LEU A 511 4.15 13.98 -20.60
CA LEU A 511 3.10 14.45 -19.69
C LEU A 511 3.00 15.98 -19.66
N ALA A 512 4.12 16.69 -19.85
CA ALA A 512 4.16 18.14 -19.93
C ALA A 512 3.45 18.67 -21.18
N GLU A 513 3.70 18.09 -22.36
CA GLU A 513 3.03 18.41 -23.62
C GLU A 513 1.52 18.14 -23.57
N LEU A 514 1.14 17.05 -22.90
CA LEU A 514 -0.26 16.68 -22.69
C LEU A 514 -0.97 17.61 -21.70
N LYS A 515 -0.22 18.46 -20.98
CA LYS A 515 -0.70 19.20 -19.81
C LYS A 515 -1.54 18.31 -18.90
N PHE A 516 -1.03 17.11 -18.65
CA PHE A 516 -1.81 15.99 -18.10
C PHE A 516 -2.53 16.38 -16.80
N ARG A 517 -1.81 17.12 -15.95
CA ARG A 517 -2.33 17.67 -14.70
C ARG A 517 -3.49 18.66 -14.91
N ASP A 518 -3.33 19.64 -15.79
CA ASP A 518 -4.36 20.67 -16.04
C ASP A 518 -5.60 20.05 -16.70
N LYS A 519 -5.39 19.12 -17.63
CA LYS A 519 -6.47 18.46 -18.38
C LYS A 519 -7.32 17.56 -17.48
N PHE A 520 -6.67 16.74 -16.65
CA PHE A 520 -7.35 15.68 -15.90
C PHE A 520 -7.52 15.98 -14.41
N GLY A 521 -6.80 16.97 -13.87
CA GLY A 521 -6.82 17.30 -12.43
C GLY A 521 -6.29 16.18 -11.55
N VAL A 522 -5.38 15.36 -12.08
CA VAL A 522 -4.71 14.27 -11.38
C VAL A 522 -3.20 14.37 -11.58
N GLN A 523 -2.46 13.83 -10.63
CA GLN A 523 -1.00 13.85 -10.60
C GLN A 523 -0.45 12.48 -10.96
N VAL A 524 0.53 12.42 -11.86
CA VAL A 524 1.32 11.19 -12.08
C VAL A 524 2.46 11.19 -11.07
N ILE A 525 2.57 10.13 -10.28
CA ILE A 525 3.61 9.94 -9.26
C ILE A 525 4.73 9.05 -9.82
N GLY A 526 4.46 8.17 -10.77
CA GLY A 526 5.51 7.33 -11.32
C GLY A 526 5.14 6.74 -12.66
N LEU A 527 6.15 6.40 -13.44
CA LEU A 527 6.01 5.73 -14.72
C LEU A 527 6.73 4.38 -14.65
N TRP A 528 6.05 3.30 -14.97
CA TRP A 528 6.60 1.96 -15.06
C TRP A 528 6.79 1.59 -16.52
N ARG A 529 8.01 1.16 -16.87
CA ARG A 529 8.38 0.75 -18.22
C ARG A 529 9.32 -0.45 -18.16
N GLU A 530 9.01 -1.48 -18.94
CA GLU A 530 9.90 -2.63 -19.18
C GLU A 530 10.45 -3.29 -17.90
N GLY A 531 9.66 -3.29 -16.81
CA GLY A 531 10.04 -3.92 -15.54
C GLY A 531 10.73 -3.02 -14.52
N HIS A 532 10.87 -1.72 -14.80
CA HIS A 532 11.49 -0.76 -13.88
C HIS A 532 10.61 0.50 -13.68
N ALA A 533 10.66 1.07 -12.49
CA ALA A 533 10.02 2.34 -12.16
C ALA A 533 10.92 3.53 -12.51
N LEU A 534 10.40 4.46 -13.29
CA LEU A 534 10.97 5.77 -13.62
C LEU A 534 10.36 6.81 -12.67
N LEU A 535 11.18 7.33 -11.75
CA LEU A 535 10.77 8.22 -10.68
C LEU A 535 11.28 9.66 -10.83
N SER A 536 12.16 9.90 -11.80
CA SER A 536 12.68 11.22 -12.14
C SER A 536 12.48 11.51 -13.62
N GLN A 537 12.25 12.78 -13.95
CA GLN A 537 12.13 13.30 -15.33
C GLN A 537 11.08 12.62 -16.24
N PHE A 538 10.20 11.77 -15.68
CA PHE A 538 9.14 11.09 -16.43
C PHE A 538 8.12 12.08 -17.02
N ALA A 539 8.01 13.28 -16.47
CA ALA A 539 7.19 14.36 -17.01
C ALA A 539 7.55 14.75 -18.46
N TYR A 540 8.83 14.62 -18.83
CA TYR A 540 9.38 14.95 -20.16
C TYR A 540 9.69 13.71 -20.99
N THR A 541 9.46 12.52 -20.44
CA THR A 541 9.70 11.27 -21.16
C THR A 541 8.52 10.97 -22.09
N PRO A 542 8.74 10.71 -23.39
CA PRO A 542 7.68 10.31 -24.31
C PRO A 542 7.05 8.99 -23.86
N LEU A 543 5.72 8.96 -23.74
CA LEU A 543 4.95 7.79 -23.34
C LEU A 543 4.95 6.73 -24.46
N LYS A 544 5.05 5.46 -24.10
CA LYS A 544 5.00 4.31 -25.00
C LYS A 544 3.82 3.42 -24.66
N ILE A 545 3.25 2.74 -25.67
CA ILE A 545 2.24 1.70 -25.43
C ILE A 545 2.88 0.60 -24.59
N GLY A 546 2.22 0.18 -23.51
CA GLY A 546 2.75 -0.75 -22.52
C GLY A 546 3.34 -0.08 -21.28
N ASP A 547 3.52 1.25 -21.28
CA ASP A 547 3.80 1.99 -20.05
C ASP A 547 2.61 1.90 -19.09
N ALA A 548 2.90 1.81 -17.80
CA ALA A 548 1.91 2.00 -16.75
C ALA A 548 2.29 3.23 -15.91
N MET A 549 1.31 4.02 -15.53
CA MET A 549 1.50 5.25 -14.76
C MET A 549 0.78 5.11 -13.44
N LEU A 550 1.47 5.40 -12.35
CA LEU A 550 0.84 5.55 -11.06
C LEU A 550 0.26 6.96 -10.96
N VAL A 551 -1.07 7.04 -10.86
CA VAL A 551 -1.83 8.30 -10.82
C VAL A 551 -2.48 8.48 -9.46
N GLN A 552 -2.37 9.68 -8.91
CA GLN A 552 -3.04 10.13 -7.69
C GLN A 552 -4.00 11.27 -7.96
N GLY A 553 -5.13 11.25 -7.30
CA GLY A 553 -6.08 12.36 -7.30
C GLY A 553 -7.34 12.00 -6.54
N SER A 554 -8.31 12.92 -6.52
CA SER A 554 -9.63 12.58 -6.03
C SER A 554 -10.26 11.50 -6.92
N TRP A 555 -11.06 10.62 -6.31
CA TRP A 555 -11.75 9.55 -7.06
C TRP A 555 -12.62 10.08 -8.20
N GLN A 556 -13.16 11.30 -8.06
CA GLN A 556 -13.91 11.99 -9.10
C GLN A 556 -13.06 12.29 -10.34
N LYS A 557 -11.84 12.81 -10.14
CA LYS A 557 -10.90 13.15 -11.22
C LYS A 557 -10.29 11.92 -11.87
N ILE A 558 -9.95 10.90 -11.08
CA ILE A 558 -9.50 9.60 -11.60
C ILE A 558 -10.55 8.96 -12.50
N ARG A 559 -11.84 9.08 -12.15
CA ARG A 559 -12.92 8.59 -13.01
C ARG A 559 -13.01 9.34 -14.34
N LEU A 560 -12.80 10.66 -14.34
CA LEU A 560 -12.76 11.45 -15.57
C LEU A 560 -11.60 11.02 -16.47
N LEU A 561 -10.44 10.70 -15.89
CA LEU A 561 -9.32 10.12 -16.63
C LEU A 561 -9.69 8.77 -17.27
N GLY A 562 -10.37 7.89 -16.52
CA GLY A 562 -10.80 6.58 -17.03
C GLY A 562 -11.92 6.64 -18.09
N MET A 563 -12.52 7.80 -18.33
CA MET A 563 -13.47 8.02 -19.43
C MET A 563 -12.79 8.49 -20.72
N ASP A 564 -11.51 8.91 -20.67
CA ASP A 564 -10.76 9.34 -21.85
C ASP A 564 -10.28 8.10 -22.63
N PRO A 565 -10.55 8.02 -23.95
CA PRO A 565 -10.23 6.84 -24.76
C PRO A 565 -8.72 6.57 -24.89
N ASP A 566 -7.87 7.54 -24.54
CA ASP A 566 -6.43 7.42 -24.62
C ASP A 566 -5.83 6.66 -23.42
N PHE A 567 -6.60 6.38 -22.35
CA PHE A 567 -6.11 5.78 -21.09
C PHE A 567 -7.00 4.66 -20.56
N VAL A 568 -6.40 3.68 -19.88
CA VAL A 568 -7.09 2.54 -19.24
C VAL A 568 -6.64 2.42 -17.78
N VAL A 569 -7.57 2.51 -16.84
CA VAL A 569 -7.28 2.35 -15.40
C VAL A 569 -7.24 0.86 -15.05
N LEU A 570 -6.08 0.40 -14.56
CA LEU A 570 -5.78 -1.02 -14.32
C LEU A 570 -6.08 -1.49 -12.89
N SER A 571 -6.10 -0.58 -11.90
CA SER A 571 -6.33 -0.99 -10.51
C SER A 571 -7.83 -1.13 -10.17
N THR A 572 -8.20 -2.33 -9.73
CA THR A 572 -9.54 -2.74 -9.26
C THR A 572 -9.89 -2.26 -7.85
N GLY A 573 -9.18 -1.25 -7.34
CA GLY A 573 -9.52 -0.56 -6.09
C GLY A 573 -10.54 0.55 -6.25
N ALA A 574 -11.00 0.81 -7.49
CA ALA A 574 -12.01 1.82 -7.79
C ALA A 574 -13.36 1.42 -7.19
N HIS A 575 -13.54 1.73 -5.91
CA HIS A 575 -14.86 1.97 -5.36
C HIS A 575 -15.51 3.02 -6.25
N ALA A 576 -16.46 2.60 -7.11
CA ALA A 576 -17.37 3.51 -7.78
C ALA A 576 -17.88 4.50 -6.73
N VAL A 577 -17.81 5.81 -6.99
CA VAL A 577 -18.24 6.85 -6.04
C VAL A 577 -19.64 6.49 -5.51
N ARG A 578 -19.68 5.92 -4.30
CA ARG A 578 -20.91 5.47 -3.66
C ARG A 578 -21.67 6.72 -3.24
N ARG A 579 -22.99 6.64 -3.27
CA ARG A 579 -23.86 7.71 -2.76
C ARG A 579 -24.39 7.30 -1.38
N PRO A 580 -23.58 7.32 -0.30
CA PRO A 580 -23.97 6.80 1.02
C PRO A 580 -25.19 7.53 1.60
N LYS A 581 -25.37 8.83 1.28
CA LYS A 581 -26.55 9.61 1.67
C LYS A 581 -27.87 9.02 1.12
N LYS A 582 -27.82 8.19 0.07
CA LYS A 582 -28.98 7.53 -0.53
C LYS A 582 -29.13 6.05 -0.10
N ALA A 583 -28.25 5.52 0.76
CA ALA A 583 -28.34 4.15 1.24
C ALA A 583 -29.64 3.85 1.98
N GLY A 584 -30.14 4.81 2.78
CA GLY A 584 -31.44 4.70 3.44
C GLY A 584 -32.61 4.57 2.45
N LEU A 585 -32.56 5.30 1.34
CA LEU A 585 -33.58 5.22 0.28
C LEU A 585 -33.52 3.88 -0.46
N ALA A 586 -32.33 3.34 -0.74
CA ALA A 586 -32.19 2.02 -1.35
C ALA A 586 -32.70 0.90 -0.43
N PHE A 587 -32.41 1.00 0.88
CA PHE A 587 -32.96 0.08 1.87
C PHE A 587 -34.49 0.16 1.95
N LEU A 588 -35.05 1.37 1.96
CA LEU A 588 -36.49 1.58 1.97
C LEU A 588 -37.15 1.04 0.68
N ALA A 589 -36.52 1.23 -0.48
CA ALA A 589 -37.00 0.68 -1.75
C ALA A 589 -36.98 -0.86 -1.77
N LEU A 590 -35.94 -1.49 -1.21
CA LEU A 590 -35.89 -2.94 -1.03
C LEU A 590 -37.01 -3.44 -0.11
N LEU A 591 -37.22 -2.75 1.02
CA LEU A 591 -38.26 -3.10 1.98
C LEU A 591 -39.66 -2.93 1.37
N LEU A 592 -39.90 -1.82 0.65
CA LEU A 592 -41.13 -1.57 -0.09
C LEU A 592 -41.38 -2.65 -1.15
N MET A 593 -40.36 -3.05 -1.92
CA MET A 593 -40.50 -4.14 -2.89
C MET A 593 -40.92 -5.44 -2.18
N ILE A 594 -40.23 -5.82 -1.10
CA ILE A 594 -40.55 -7.03 -0.34
C ILE A 594 -41.99 -6.96 0.19
N THR A 595 -42.41 -5.82 0.72
CA THR A 595 -43.78 -5.61 1.20
C THR A 595 -44.80 -5.71 0.06
N LEU A 596 -44.56 -5.07 -1.08
CA LEU A 596 -45.46 -5.13 -2.24
C LEU A 596 -45.59 -6.57 -2.77
N VAL A 597 -44.50 -7.33 -2.84
CA VAL A 597 -44.52 -8.72 -3.30
C VAL A 597 -45.16 -9.67 -2.27
N LEU A 598 -45.18 -9.29 -0.98
CA LEU A 598 -45.81 -10.09 0.07
C LEU A 598 -47.31 -9.85 0.23
N PHE A 599 -47.77 -8.65 -0.09
CA PHE A 599 -49.15 -8.20 0.17
C PHE A 599 -49.95 -7.83 -1.08
N GLY A 600 -49.33 -7.89 -2.26
CA GLY A 600 -49.96 -7.73 -3.57
C GLY A 600 -49.71 -8.96 -4.42
#